data_AF-A0A4Z1CID2-F1
#
_entry.id   AF-A0A4Z1CID2-F1
#
_cell.length_a   1.000
_cell.length_b   1.000
_cell.length_c   1.000
_cell.angle_alpha   90.00
_cell.angle_beta   90.00
_cell.angle_gamma   90.00
#
_symmetry.space_group_name_H-M   'P 1'
#
loop_
_entity.id
_entity.type
_entity.pdbx_description
1 polymer ?
#
loop_
_entity_poly.entity_id
_entity_poly.type
_entity_poly.pdbx_seq_one_letter_code
_entity_poly.pdbx_strand_id
1 'polypeptide(L)'
;MTDAGDAHEVGSLGEETAKLLGALSGWAREHAGDASEGLSGLAAQAAASAHDLNEHLATGAAECTVCPVCRTVHAVRQLSPEVTAHLTSAMASLAQAAAAVMATTHSGTARAGDVEHIDVADDWPSDD
;
A
#
# COMPACT_ATOMS: atom_id res chain seq x y z
N MET A 1 -0.37 -38.10 15.60
CA MET A 1 -0.72 -36.88 16.38
C MET A 1 -0.65 -35.74 15.40
N THR A 2 -1.79 -35.43 14.78
CA THR A 2 -1.87 -34.39 13.75
C THR A 2 -1.99 -33.07 14.48
N ASP A 3 -0.93 -32.28 14.43
CA ASP A 3 -0.95 -30.87 14.76
C ASP A 3 -1.85 -30.19 13.73
N ALA A 4 -3.13 -30.04 14.07
CA ALA A 4 -4.03 -29.13 13.38
C ALA A 4 -3.63 -27.72 13.80
N GLY A 5 -2.49 -27.28 13.27
CA GLY A 5 -2.00 -25.93 13.42
C GLY A 5 -3.10 -24.96 13.02
N ASP A 6 -3.50 -24.16 14.00
CA ASP A 6 -4.19 -22.88 13.90
C ASP A 6 -4.37 -22.42 12.45
N ALA A 7 -5.48 -22.82 11.82
CA ALA A 7 -5.88 -22.27 10.55
C ALA A 7 -6.30 -20.83 10.86
N HIS A 8 -5.36 -19.90 10.77
CA HIS A 8 -5.63 -18.48 10.97
C HIS A 8 -6.83 -18.10 10.11
N GLU A 9 -7.96 -17.85 10.76
CA GLU A 9 -9.23 -17.58 10.11
C GLU A 9 -9.08 -16.23 9.40
N VAL A 10 -8.77 -16.29 8.11
CA VAL A 10 -8.64 -15.11 7.27
C VAL A 10 -10.00 -14.41 7.22
N GLY A 11 -10.04 -13.17 7.71
CA GLY A 11 -11.24 -12.36 7.73
C GLY A 11 -11.70 -11.95 6.33
N SER A 12 -12.69 -11.07 6.26
CA SER A 12 -13.10 -10.53 4.96
C SER A 12 -11.92 -9.84 4.26
N LEU A 13 -11.88 -9.87 2.92
CA LEU A 13 -10.84 -9.19 2.13
C LEU A 13 -10.69 -7.71 2.53
N GLY A 14 -11.81 -7.04 2.85
CA GLY A 14 -11.80 -5.65 3.30
C GLY A 14 -11.10 -5.48 4.64
N GLU A 15 -11.38 -6.36 5.60
CA GLU A 15 -10.73 -6.38 6.92
C GLU A 15 -9.22 -6.60 6.78
N GLU A 16 -8.80 -7.60 6.01
CA GLU A 16 -7.39 -7.92 5.82
C GLU A 16 -6.65 -6.83 5.03
N THR A 17 -7.33 -6.19 4.08
CA THR A 17 -6.79 -5.02 3.38
C THR A 17 -6.60 -3.85 4.33
N ALA A 18 -7.55 -3.61 5.24
CA ALA A 18 -7.44 -2.55 6.24
C ALA A 18 -6.27 -2.82 7.21
N LYS A 19 -6.08 -4.07 7.64
CA LYS A 19 -4.93 -4.48 8.46
C LYS A 19 -3.60 -4.26 7.72
N LEU A 20 -3.53 -4.68 6.45
CA LEU A 20 -2.35 -4.45 5.61
C LEU A 20 -2.06 -2.95 5.46
N LEU A 21 -3.08 -2.14 5.19
CA LEU A 21 -2.93 -0.69 5.03
C LEU A 21 -2.49 -0.03 6.33
N GLY A 22 -3.00 -0.51 7.47
CA GLY A 22 -2.56 -0.13 8.81
C GLY A 22 -1.07 -0.41 9.02
N ALA A 23 -0.63 -1.64 8.77
CA ALA A 23 0.78 -2.04 8.88
C ALA A 23 1.70 -1.20 7.97
N LEU A 24 1.29 -0.99 6.71
CA LEU A 24 2.02 -0.16 5.75
C LEU A 24 2.10 1.30 6.21
N SER A 25 1.02 1.86 6.75
CA SER A 25 1.00 3.25 7.25
C SER A 25 1.89 3.45 8.48
N GLY A 26 2.01 2.44 9.34
CA GLY A 26 2.91 2.43 10.49
C GLY A 26 4.38 2.41 10.04
N TRP A 27 4.72 1.48 9.14
CA TRP A 27 6.05 1.40 8.53
C TRP A 27 6.45 2.69 7.80
N ALA A 28 5.53 3.27 7.01
CA ALA A 28 5.79 4.52 6.31
C ALA A 28 6.07 5.69 7.27
N ARG A 29 5.41 5.72 8.43
CA ARG A 29 5.61 6.75 9.45
C ARG A 29 6.96 6.61 10.16
N GLU A 30 7.37 5.36 10.42
CA GLU A 30 8.68 5.03 10.98
C GLU A 30 9.81 5.50 10.05
N HIS A 31 9.69 5.27 8.74
CA HIS A 31 10.73 5.63 7.77
C HIS A 31 10.61 7.04 7.16
N ALA A 32 9.49 7.73 7.34
CA ALA A 32 9.35 9.12 6.88
C ALA A 32 10.29 10.09 7.63
N GLY A 33 10.71 9.74 8.86
CA GLY A 33 11.69 10.51 9.63
C GLY A 33 13.09 10.53 9.03
N ASP A 34 13.49 9.45 8.33
CA ASP A 34 14.81 9.32 7.68
C ASP A 34 14.82 9.88 6.24
N ALA A 35 13.66 10.23 5.69
CA ALA A 35 13.50 10.69 4.31
C ALA A 35 13.98 12.15 4.06
N SER A 36 14.41 12.88 5.11
CA SER A 36 14.91 14.24 4.98
C SER A 36 16.30 14.33 4.32
N GLU A 37 17.07 13.23 4.27
CA GLU A 37 18.33 13.11 3.52
C GLU A 37 18.14 12.54 2.10
N GLY A 38 17.15 13.06 1.37
CA GLY A 38 17.12 13.05 -0.09
C GLY A 38 16.67 11.76 -0.78
N LEU A 39 15.75 11.92 -1.74
CA LEU A 39 15.24 10.88 -2.65
C LEU A 39 16.35 10.06 -3.33
N SER A 40 17.51 10.66 -3.59
CA SER A 40 18.67 9.98 -4.20
C SER A 40 19.32 8.95 -3.28
N GLY A 41 19.38 9.20 -1.96
CA GLY A 41 19.90 8.25 -0.98
C GLY A 41 18.98 7.05 -0.82
N LEU A 42 17.67 7.30 -0.80
CA LEU A 42 16.65 6.25 -0.79
C LEU A 42 16.68 5.40 -2.06
N ALA A 43 16.84 6.04 -3.23
CA ALA A 43 16.95 5.33 -4.51
C ALA A 43 18.21 4.45 -4.57
N ALA A 44 19.34 4.92 -4.04
CA ALA A 44 20.57 4.13 -3.96
C ALA A 44 20.44 2.93 -3.01
N GLN A 45 19.82 3.14 -1.84
CA GLN A 45 19.54 2.08 -0.86
C GLN A 45 18.57 1.03 -1.42
N ALA A 46 17.53 1.48 -2.13
CA ALA A 46 16.58 0.62 -2.81
C ALA A 46 17.26 -0.20 -3.93
N ALA A 47 18.16 0.41 -4.70
CA ALA A 47 18.92 -0.30 -5.73
C ALA A 47 19.85 -1.36 -5.13
N ALA A 48 20.56 -1.05 -4.03
CA ALA A 48 21.45 -1.99 -3.35
C ALA A 48 20.69 -3.17 -2.75
N SER A 49 19.57 -2.92 -2.07
CA SER A 49 18.71 -3.98 -1.52
C SER A 49 18.06 -4.82 -2.62
N ALA A 50 17.61 -4.20 -3.72
CA ALA A 50 17.09 -4.94 -4.87
C ALA A 50 18.15 -5.86 -5.50
N HIS A 51 19.42 -5.44 -5.55
CA HIS A 51 20.51 -6.28 -6.04
C HIS A 51 20.79 -7.47 -5.12
N ASP A 52 20.81 -7.27 -3.81
CA ASP A 52 21.02 -8.35 -2.83
C ASP A 52 19.88 -9.39 -2.85
N LEU A 53 18.63 -8.92 -2.96
CA LEU A 53 17.47 -9.80 -3.13
C LEU A 53 17.51 -10.53 -4.47
N ASN A 54 17.99 -9.90 -5.54
CA ASN A 54 18.08 -10.52 -6.86
C ASN A 54 19.05 -11.72 -6.88
N GLU A 55 20.12 -11.69 -6.07
CA GLU A 55 21.05 -12.83 -5.91
C GLU A 55 20.37 -14.04 -5.25
N HIS A 56 19.37 -13.80 -4.39
CA HIS A 56 18.74 -14.85 -3.58
C HIS A 56 17.32 -15.25 -4.06
N LEU A 57 16.70 -14.45 -4.94
CA LEU A 57 15.35 -14.70 -5.48
C LEU A 57 15.40 -15.35 -6.87
N ALA A 58 14.50 -16.32 -7.07
CA ALA A 58 14.30 -17.00 -8.37
C ALA A 58 15.57 -17.69 -8.90
N THR A 59 16.30 -18.38 -8.01
CA THR A 59 17.51 -19.18 -8.30
C THR A 59 17.24 -20.42 -9.18
N GLY A 60 15.97 -20.67 -9.53
CA GLY A 60 15.55 -21.81 -10.36
C GLY A 60 15.27 -23.09 -9.56
N ALA A 61 15.32 -23.03 -8.23
CA ALA A 61 15.00 -24.16 -7.36
C ALA A 61 13.50 -24.53 -7.39
N ALA A 62 13.16 -25.77 -7.02
CA ALA A 62 11.79 -26.29 -7.16
C ALA A 62 10.75 -25.48 -6.35
N GLU A 63 11.17 -24.95 -5.20
CA GLU A 63 10.41 -24.04 -4.35
C GLU A 63 10.01 -22.73 -5.05
N CYS A 64 10.76 -22.29 -6.07
CA CYS A 64 10.44 -21.08 -6.83
C CYS A 64 9.18 -21.25 -7.69
N THR A 65 8.76 -22.50 -7.97
CA THR A 65 7.55 -22.77 -8.77
C THR A 65 6.26 -22.58 -7.98
N VAL A 66 6.33 -22.54 -6.64
CA VAL A 66 5.17 -22.43 -5.73
C VAL A 66 5.13 -21.13 -4.94
N CYS A 67 6.27 -20.46 -4.75
CA CYS A 67 6.34 -19.19 -4.04
C CYS A 67 5.68 -18.04 -4.84
N PRO A 68 4.71 -17.29 -4.29
CA PRO A 68 4.02 -16.20 -4.99
C PRO A 68 4.97 -15.07 -5.39
N VAL A 69 5.97 -14.78 -4.56
CA VAL A 69 7.00 -13.76 -4.86
C VAL A 69 7.86 -14.19 -6.04
N CYS A 70 8.27 -15.46 -6.12
CA CYS A 70 9.05 -15.95 -7.25
C CYS A 70 8.24 -15.93 -8.56
N ARG A 71 6.94 -16.23 -8.50
CA ARG A 71 6.04 -16.15 -9.67
C ARG A 71 5.86 -14.72 -10.16
N THR A 72 5.70 -13.75 -9.27
CA THR A 72 5.57 -12.34 -9.67
C THR A 72 6.88 -11.83 -10.27
N VAL A 73 8.03 -12.13 -9.67
CA VAL A 73 9.35 -11.79 -10.24
C VAL A 73 9.52 -12.39 -11.63
N HIS A 74 9.16 -13.66 -11.82
CA HIS A 74 9.22 -14.30 -13.14
C HIS A 74 8.32 -13.61 -14.17
N ALA A 75 7.08 -13.27 -13.79
CA ALA A 75 6.16 -12.55 -14.67
C ALA A 75 6.71 -11.17 -15.08
N VAL A 76 7.29 -10.42 -14.13
CA VAL A 76 7.90 -9.11 -14.41
C VAL A 76 9.12 -9.25 -15.33
N ARG A 77 9.99 -10.24 -15.10
CA ARG A 77 11.17 -10.49 -15.96
C ARG A 77 10.81 -10.89 -17.39
N GLN A 78 9.61 -11.41 -17.61
CA GLN A 78 9.10 -11.81 -18.93
C GLN A 78 8.45 -10.64 -19.70
N LEU A 79 8.31 -9.45 -19.08
CA LEU A 79 7.84 -8.26 -19.77
C LEU A 79 8.89 -7.77 -20.77
N SER A 80 8.45 -7.23 -21.90
CA SER A 80 9.36 -6.58 -22.84
C SER A 80 9.92 -5.27 -22.22
N PRO A 81 11.12 -4.83 -22.65
CA PRO A 81 11.70 -3.58 -22.15
C PRO A 81 10.81 -2.36 -22.45
N GLU A 82 10.07 -2.38 -23.56
CA GLU A 82 9.10 -1.34 -23.90
C GLU A 82 7.93 -1.30 -22.91
N VAL A 83 7.36 -2.46 -22.58
CA VAL A 83 6.26 -2.55 -21.61
C VAL A 83 6.71 -2.11 -20.22
N THR A 84 7.94 -2.48 -19.83
CA THR A 84 8.53 -2.07 -18.55
C THR A 84 8.70 -0.55 -18.48
N ALA A 85 9.14 0.09 -19.57
CA ALA A 85 9.28 1.55 -19.63
C ALA A 85 7.93 2.26 -19.48
N HIS A 86 6.89 1.78 -20.18
CA HIS A 86 5.54 2.32 -20.05
C HIS A 86 4.95 2.14 -18.65
N LEU A 87 5.14 0.96 -18.05
CA LEU A 87 4.70 0.67 -16.69
C LEU A 87 5.38 1.58 -15.68
N THR A 88 6.70 1.77 -15.82
CA THR A 88 7.49 2.65 -14.93
C THR A 88 6.99 4.09 -15.01
N SER A 89 6.71 4.59 -16.21
CA SER A 89 6.13 5.93 -16.40
C SER A 89 4.76 6.05 -15.73
N ALA A 90 3.88 5.05 -15.88
CA ALA A 90 2.58 5.05 -15.23
C ALA A 90 2.69 5.00 -13.69
N MET A 91 3.59 4.17 -13.17
CA MET A 91 3.88 4.08 -11.74
C MET A 91 4.41 5.41 -11.17
N ALA A 92 5.26 6.12 -11.90
CA ALA A 92 5.73 7.43 -11.48
C ALA A 92 4.57 8.43 -11.36
N SER A 93 3.67 8.48 -12.36
CA SER A 93 2.48 9.34 -12.30
C SER A 93 1.55 8.96 -11.15
N LEU A 94 1.37 7.66 -10.89
CA LEU A 94 0.59 7.19 -9.75
C LEU A 94 1.21 7.62 -8.41
N ALA A 95 2.53 7.48 -8.26
CA ALA A 95 3.25 7.88 -7.05
C ALA A 95 3.13 9.40 -6.81
N GLN A 96 3.23 10.20 -7.87
CA GLN A 96 3.02 11.65 -7.80
C GLN A 96 1.59 12.00 -7.38
N ALA A 97 0.59 11.32 -7.93
CA ALA A 97 -0.81 11.51 -7.54
C ALA A 97 -1.05 11.12 -6.06
N ALA A 98 -0.49 10.00 -5.62
CA ALA A 98 -0.57 9.57 -4.22
C ALA A 98 0.08 10.60 -3.28
N ALA A 99 1.25 11.12 -3.63
CA ALA A 99 1.93 12.16 -2.87
C ALA A 99 1.08 13.44 -2.77
N ALA A 100 0.43 13.85 -3.86
CA ALA A 100 -0.46 15.01 -3.88
C ALA A 100 -1.70 14.81 -2.97
N VAL A 101 -2.30 13.62 -2.98
CA VAL A 101 -3.42 13.27 -2.08
C VAL A 101 -2.96 13.32 -0.61
N MET A 102 -1.82 12.71 -0.28
CA MET A 102 -1.28 12.73 1.09
C MET A 102 -0.95 14.15 1.57
N ALA A 103 -0.36 14.99 0.71
CA ALA A 103 -0.11 16.40 1.02
C ALA A 103 -1.42 17.17 1.32
N THR A 104 -2.50 16.84 0.60
CA THR A 104 -3.82 17.45 0.83
C THR A 104 -4.41 17.05 2.19
N THR A 105 -4.21 15.80 2.64
CA THR A 105 -4.71 15.34 3.95
C THR A 105 -4.06 16.06 5.15
N HIS A 106 -2.81 16.52 5.01
CA HIS A 106 -2.11 17.26 6.06
C HIS A 106 -2.68 18.70 6.27
N SER A 107 -3.30 19.28 5.24
CA SER A 107 -3.92 20.61 5.31
C SER A 107 -5.39 20.58 5.78
N GLY A 108 -5.99 19.38 5.90
CA GLY A 108 -7.42 19.17 6.18
C GLY A 108 -7.81 19.08 7.66
N THR A 109 -6.87 18.91 8.58
CA THR A 109 -7.16 18.76 10.03
C THR A 109 -7.58 20.06 10.73
N ALA A 110 -7.69 21.17 10.02
CA ALA A 110 -8.17 22.44 10.57
C ALA A 110 -9.61 22.83 10.12
N ARG A 111 -10.33 21.98 9.38
CA ARG A 111 -11.69 22.28 8.87
C ARG A 111 -12.70 21.14 9.00
N ALA A 112 -12.49 20.24 9.95
CA ALA A 112 -13.51 19.25 10.34
C ALA A 112 -14.25 19.78 11.58
N GLY A 113 -15.28 20.59 11.38
CA GLY A 113 -16.01 21.16 12.52
C GLY A 113 -17.17 22.08 12.21
N ASP A 114 -17.80 21.99 11.03
CA ASP A 114 -19.04 22.74 10.81
C ASP A 114 -19.93 22.04 9.78
N VAL A 115 -20.82 21.19 10.27
CA VAL A 115 -22.05 20.82 9.58
C VAL A 115 -23.18 21.31 10.47
N GLU A 116 -23.96 22.27 9.97
CA GLU A 116 -25.10 22.81 10.70
C GLU A 116 -26.17 21.73 10.87
N HIS A 117 -26.43 21.38 12.13
CA HIS A 117 -27.56 20.53 12.50
C HIS A 117 -28.83 21.37 12.48
N ILE A 118 -29.74 21.06 11.55
CA ILE A 118 -31.07 21.65 11.50
C ILE A 118 -31.96 20.87 12.45
N ASP A 119 -32.34 21.49 13.57
CA ASP A 119 -33.33 20.94 14.48
C ASP A 119 -34.71 20.98 13.81
N VAL A 120 -35.17 19.83 13.30
CA VAL A 120 -36.54 19.65 12.84
C VAL A 120 -37.40 19.45 14.08
N ALA A 121 -38.09 20.49 14.52
CA ALA A 121 -39.08 20.37 15.58
C ALA A 121 -40.22 19.45 15.13
N ASP A 122 -40.52 18.42 15.93
CA ASP A 122 -41.67 17.50 15.79
C ASP A 122 -43.02 18.21 16.03
N ASP A 123 -43.27 19.33 15.35
CA ASP A 123 -44.60 19.93 15.24
C ASP A 123 -45.23 19.48 13.92
N TRP A 124 -45.59 18.19 13.86
CA TRP A 124 -46.49 17.71 12.83
C TRP A 124 -47.92 17.94 13.31
N PRO A 125 -48.73 18.79 12.65
CA PRO A 125 -50.10 19.05 13.07
C PRO A 125 -50.89 17.75 13.02
N SER A 126 -51.46 17.36 14.15
CA SER A 126 -52.45 16.29 14.21
C SER A 126 -53.78 16.91 13.79
N ASP A 127 -54.27 16.59 12.60
CA ASP A 127 -55.61 16.98 12.17
C ASP A 127 -56.65 16.32 13.09
N ASP A 128 -57.51 17.14 13.71
CA ASP A 128 -58.77 16.74 14.37
C ASP A 128 -59.93 16.94 13.38
#